data_AF-A0A8D9HUL8-F1
#
_entry.id   AF-A0A8D9HUL8-F1
#
_cell.length_a   1.000
_cell.length_b   1.000
_cell.length_c   1.000
_cell.angle_alpha   90.00
_cell.angle_beta   90.00
_cell.angle_gamma   90.00
#
_symmetry.space_group_name_H-M   'P 1'
#
loop_
_entity.id
_entity.type
_entity.pdbx_description
1 polymer ?
#
loop_
_entity_poly.entity_id
_entity_poly.type
_entity_poly.pdbx_seq_one_letter_code
_entity_poly.pdbx_strand_id
1 'polypeptide(L)'
;MWIVASPIAGFPRRICLLKRLFIYEIWSEMGENEDEKDAALADIEKECLLVYKRKVEEASRCKANLLKEIAMGRAEIAAIGSSMGGQEIHSNGRVGENLKEELENVTVQLEELRRKKSERMNRFKEVIDELLSLSFQLGDSTDYLKMLGAEEADLSLHKLEELRRQLAQLQNEKSKRLEEVERLLETLTLLCSVRGEDLKDLIRGIHPSLVDSNTRDVSRSTLDKLDLMIGNLRGVKLQRMQKIQDLAVSLLEL
;
A
#
# COMPACT_ATOMS: atom_id res chain seq x y z
N MET A 1 -7.27 24.06 33.65
CA MET A 1 -7.75 24.29 35.02
C MET A 1 -9.08 23.58 35.16
N TRP A 2 -9.06 22.26 35.40
CA TRP A 2 -10.29 21.47 35.60
C TRP A 2 -10.41 21.21 37.09
N ILE A 3 -11.47 21.76 37.68
CA ILE A 3 -11.85 21.56 39.06
C ILE A 3 -12.13 20.06 39.22
N VAL A 4 -11.22 19.34 39.86
CA VAL A 4 -11.53 18.05 40.46
C VAL A 4 -12.54 18.37 41.55
N ALA A 5 -13.83 18.27 41.22
CA ALA A 5 -14.90 18.27 42.21
C ALA A 5 -14.63 17.08 43.11
N SER A 6 -13.95 17.38 44.22
CA SER A 6 -13.65 16.46 45.30
C SER A 6 -14.97 15.87 45.79
N PRO A 7 -15.24 14.55 45.63
CA PRO A 7 -16.43 13.90 46.20
C PRO A 7 -16.34 13.77 47.73
N ILE A 8 -15.42 14.53 48.35
CA ILE A 8 -14.72 14.24 49.60
C ILE A 8 -15.64 14.29 50.83
N ALA A 9 -16.84 14.85 50.77
CA ALA A 9 -17.63 15.04 51.98
C ALA A 9 -18.57 13.87 52.35
N GLY A 10 -18.90 12.97 51.41
CA GLY A 10 -20.07 12.09 51.57
C GLY A 10 -19.82 10.59 51.71
N PHE A 11 -18.75 10.06 51.10
CA PHE A 11 -18.65 8.62 50.87
C PHE A 11 -18.13 7.77 52.06
N PRO A 12 -17.32 8.28 53.01
CA PRO A 12 -17.07 7.55 54.24
C PRO A 12 -18.34 7.49 55.12
N ARG A 13 -19.20 8.51 55.06
CA ARG A 13 -20.20 8.74 56.12
C ARG A 13 -21.33 7.70 56.18
N ARG A 14 -21.76 7.08 55.08
CA ARG A 14 -22.90 6.13 55.12
C ARG A 14 -22.51 4.69 55.45
N ILE A 15 -21.33 4.23 55.03
CA ILE A 15 -20.82 2.88 55.36
C ILE A 15 -20.23 2.84 56.78
N CYS A 16 -19.71 3.97 57.27
CA CYS A 16 -19.09 4.04 58.59
C CYS A 16 -20.10 4.13 59.76
N LEU A 17 -21.27 4.75 59.62
CA LEU A 17 -22.12 5.02 60.79
C LEU A 17 -22.67 3.75 61.48
N LEU A 18 -23.14 2.76 60.73
CA LEU A 18 -23.66 1.50 61.31
C LEU A 18 -22.54 0.61 61.88
N LYS A 19 -21.37 0.57 61.23
CA LYS A 19 -20.21 -0.21 61.69
C LYS A 19 -19.51 0.44 62.89
N ARG A 20 -19.50 1.78 62.94
CA ARG A 20 -18.97 2.58 64.04
C ARG A 20 -19.79 2.38 65.31
N LEU A 21 -21.12 2.34 65.23
CA LEU A 21 -21.97 2.09 66.39
C LEU A 21 -21.76 0.68 66.98
N PHE A 22 -21.62 -0.33 66.13
CA PHE A 22 -21.45 -1.72 66.58
C PHE A 22 -20.11 -1.97 67.30
N ILE A 23 -18.99 -1.47 66.76
CA ILE A 23 -17.68 -1.67 67.41
C ILE A 23 -17.56 -0.86 68.71
N TYR A 24 -18.23 0.29 68.76
CA TYR A 24 -18.25 1.15 69.94
C TYR A 24 -19.07 0.56 71.09
N GLU A 25 -20.15 -0.17 70.79
CA GLU A 25 -20.90 -0.96 71.78
C GLU A 25 -20.03 -2.08 72.37
N ILE A 26 -19.33 -2.84 71.52
CA ILE A 26 -18.39 -3.89 71.97
C ILE A 26 -17.27 -3.32 72.85
N TRP A 27 -16.63 -2.22 72.45
CA TRP A 27 -15.59 -1.59 73.27
C TRP A 27 -16.12 -1.04 74.60
N SER A 28 -17.38 -0.60 74.62
CA SER A 28 -18.05 -0.18 75.86
C SER A 28 -18.33 -1.37 76.78
N GLU A 29 -18.71 -2.53 76.24
CA GLU A 29 -18.85 -3.79 77.01
C GLU A 29 -17.51 -4.29 77.56
N MET A 30 -16.41 -4.07 76.83
CA MET A 30 -15.05 -4.44 77.23
C MET A 30 -14.43 -3.49 78.26
N GLY A 31 -15.06 -2.35 78.54
CA GLY A 31 -14.59 -1.36 79.51
C GLY A 31 -13.49 -0.43 79.02
N GLU A 32 -13.31 -0.26 77.71
CA GLU A 32 -12.38 0.72 77.15
C GLU A 32 -12.83 2.15 77.48
N ASN A 33 -11.87 3.06 77.69
CA ASN A 33 -12.17 4.47 77.91
C ASN A 33 -12.46 5.18 76.58
N GLU A 34 -13.06 6.37 76.65
CA GLU A 34 -13.46 7.12 75.45
C GLU A 34 -12.28 7.54 74.57
N ASP A 35 -11.14 7.88 75.17
CA ASP A 35 -9.93 8.26 74.42
C ASP A 35 -9.35 7.08 73.62
N GLU A 36 -9.38 5.86 74.18
CA GLU A 36 -8.96 4.62 73.52
C GLU A 36 -9.88 4.26 72.36
N LYS A 37 -11.21 4.38 72.55
CA LYS A 37 -12.20 4.16 71.49
C LYS A 37 -12.04 5.16 70.35
N ASP A 38 -11.86 6.45 70.67
CA ASP A 38 -11.66 7.51 69.68
C ASP A 38 -10.35 7.32 68.91
N ALA A 39 -9.27 6.91 69.58
CA ALA A 39 -7.99 6.60 68.94
C ALA A 39 -8.10 5.39 68.00
N ALA A 40 -8.69 4.28 68.46
CA ALA A 40 -8.88 3.09 67.65
C ALA A 40 -9.78 3.36 66.43
N LEU A 41 -10.82 4.18 66.61
CA LEU A 41 -11.68 4.59 65.52
C LEU A 41 -10.97 5.50 64.51
N ALA A 42 -10.15 6.45 64.97
CA ALA A 42 -9.35 7.31 64.11
C ALA A 42 -8.36 6.49 63.27
N ASP A 43 -7.79 5.42 63.83
CA ASP A 43 -6.92 4.50 63.09
C ASP A 43 -7.70 3.73 62.00
N ILE A 44 -8.90 3.24 62.30
CA ILE A 44 -9.77 2.60 61.29
C ILE A 44 -10.14 3.59 60.17
N GLU A 45 -10.51 4.83 60.51
CA GLU A 45 -10.81 5.88 59.53
C GLU A 45 -9.61 6.17 58.63
N LYS A 46 -8.41 6.23 59.22
CA LYS A 46 -7.15 6.42 58.49
C LYS A 46 -6.85 5.25 57.55
N GLU A 47 -6.99 4.02 58.00
CA GLU A 47 -6.81 2.83 57.13
C GLU A 47 -7.82 2.81 55.98
N CYS A 48 -9.09 3.10 56.27
CA CYS A 48 -10.14 3.19 55.25
C CYS A 48 -9.82 4.27 54.21
N LEU A 49 -9.33 5.43 54.64
CA LEU A 49 -8.88 6.51 53.75
C LEU A 49 -7.68 6.09 52.90
N LEU A 50 -6.73 5.33 53.43
CA LEU A 50 -5.59 4.82 52.67
C LEU A 50 -6.03 3.84 51.57
N VAL A 51 -6.95 2.91 51.88
CA VAL A 51 -7.51 1.98 50.90
C VAL A 51 -8.28 2.73 49.81
N TYR A 52 -9.12 3.69 50.20
CA TYR A 52 -9.86 4.52 49.26
C TYR A 52 -8.93 5.31 48.32
N LYS A 53 -7.93 6.01 48.85
CA LYS A 53 -6.94 6.75 48.05
C LYS A 53 -6.26 5.85 47.02
N ARG A 54 -5.79 4.68 47.46
CA ARG A 54 -5.17 3.68 46.57
C ARG A 54 -6.12 3.26 45.45
N LYS A 55 -7.41 3.03 45.76
CA LYS A 55 -8.41 2.63 44.76
C LYS A 55 -8.75 3.76 43.78
N VAL A 56 -8.79 5.00 44.23
CA VAL A 56 -8.96 6.17 43.36
C VAL A 56 -7.76 6.35 42.44
N GLU A 57 -6.54 6.20 42.95
CA GLU A 57 -5.31 6.25 42.15
C GLU A 57 -5.27 5.14 41.09
N GLU A 58 -5.63 3.92 41.48
CA GLU A 58 -5.74 2.77 40.57
C GLU A 58 -6.75 3.05 39.45
N ALA A 59 -7.97 3.49 39.79
CA ALA A 59 -9.00 3.84 38.81
C ALA A 59 -8.58 5.01 37.90
N SER A 60 -7.91 6.02 38.46
CA SER A 60 -7.41 7.17 37.71
C SER A 60 -6.33 6.76 36.70
N ARG A 61 -5.43 5.86 37.09
CA ARG A 61 -4.41 5.29 36.21
C ARG A 61 -5.04 4.47 35.08
N CYS A 62 -6.02 3.62 35.40
CA CYS A 62 -6.75 2.85 34.38
C CYS A 62 -7.45 3.77 33.37
N LYS A 63 -8.09 4.84 33.84
CA LYS A 63 -8.73 5.85 32.97
C LYS A 63 -7.71 6.54 32.06
N ALA A 64 -6.57 6.96 32.61
CA ALA A 64 -5.50 7.60 31.83
C ALA A 64 -4.93 6.68 30.75
N ASN A 65 -4.76 5.39 31.08
CA ASN A 65 -4.31 4.38 30.11
C ASN A 65 -5.31 4.23 28.95
N LEU A 66 -6.62 4.10 29.23
CA LEU A 66 -7.64 4.00 28.18
C LEU A 66 -7.62 5.22 27.24
N LEU A 67 -7.55 6.43 27.80
CA LEU A 67 -7.48 7.67 27.01
C LEU A 67 -6.24 7.72 26.13
N LYS A 68 -5.10 7.23 26.64
CA LYS A 68 -3.85 7.15 25.87
C LYS A 68 -3.99 6.21 24.68
N GLU A 69 -4.51 5.00 24.88
CA GLU A 69 -4.70 4.01 23.80
C GLU A 69 -5.67 4.54 22.73
N ILE A 70 -6.77 5.18 23.15
CA ILE A 70 -7.71 5.85 22.22
C ILE A 70 -6.99 6.92 21.40
N ALA A 71 -6.19 7.78 22.04
CA ALA A 71 -5.46 8.83 21.35
C ALA A 71 -4.43 8.28 20.37
N MET A 72 -3.71 7.22 20.75
CA MET A 72 -2.75 6.54 19.88
C MET A 72 -3.46 5.91 18.67
N GLY A 73 -4.57 5.20 18.87
CA GLY A 73 -5.34 4.62 17.78
C GLY A 73 -5.90 5.68 16.83
N ARG A 74 -6.41 6.80 17.35
CA ARG A 74 -6.85 7.94 16.53
C ARG A 74 -5.71 8.56 15.71
N ALA A 75 -4.52 8.69 16.30
CA ALA A 75 -3.35 9.19 15.58
C ALA A 75 -2.94 8.24 14.45
N GLU A 76 -3.00 6.93 14.68
CA GLU A 76 -2.71 5.94 13.62
C GLU A 76 -3.77 5.98 12.50
N ILE A 77 -5.05 6.08 12.85
CA ILE A 77 -6.14 6.26 11.87
C ILE A 77 -5.86 7.49 10.98
N ALA A 78 -5.48 8.62 11.58
CA ALA A 78 -5.13 9.82 10.84
C ALA A 78 -3.90 9.60 9.93
N ALA A 79 -2.86 8.93 10.42
CA ALA A 79 -1.66 8.62 9.64
C ALA A 79 -1.97 7.72 8.43
N ILE A 80 -2.79 6.67 8.61
CA ILE A 80 -3.25 5.81 7.51
C ILE A 80 -4.09 6.63 6.52
N GLY A 81 -5.01 7.47 7.02
CA GLY A 81 -5.83 8.35 6.20
C GLY A 81 -4.99 9.28 5.32
N SER A 82 -3.96 9.92 5.88
CA SER A 82 -3.04 10.77 5.13
C SER A 82 -2.30 10.01 4.03
N SER A 83 -1.74 8.84 4.34
CA SER A 83 -1.06 7.98 3.35
C SER A 83 -2.00 7.53 2.24
N MET A 84 -3.29 7.33 2.53
CA MET A 84 -4.30 6.89 1.56
C MET A 84 -4.90 8.02 0.70
N GLY A 85 -4.38 9.24 0.79
CA GLY A 85 -4.82 10.40 0.01
C GLY A 85 -5.87 11.27 0.70
N GLY A 86 -5.98 11.22 2.03
CA GLY A 86 -6.76 12.17 2.82
C GLY A 86 -8.28 12.06 2.67
N GLN A 87 -8.80 11.03 1.98
CA GLN A 87 -10.24 10.80 1.97
C GLN A 87 -10.68 10.50 3.39
N GLU A 88 -11.64 11.30 3.88
CA GLU A 88 -12.35 11.03 5.11
C GLU A 88 -12.86 9.59 5.03
N ILE A 89 -12.18 8.70 5.74
CA ILE A 89 -12.78 7.45 6.12
C ILE A 89 -13.94 7.92 6.99
N HIS A 90 -15.14 7.96 6.41
CA HIS A 90 -16.36 8.29 7.12
C HIS A 90 -16.48 7.26 8.23
N SER A 91 -15.88 7.61 9.36
CA SER A 91 -15.90 6.84 10.57
C SER A 91 -17.35 6.93 11.00
N ASN A 92 -18.12 5.89 10.68
CA ASN A 92 -19.43 5.59 11.27
C ASN A 92 -19.31 5.29 12.77
N GLY A 93 -18.26 5.82 13.41
CA GLY A 93 -17.91 5.64 14.79
C GLY A 93 -19.00 6.27 15.61
N ARG A 94 -19.93 5.44 16.07
CA ARG A 94 -20.78 5.76 17.20
C ARG A 94 -19.88 6.31 18.28
N VAL A 95 -20.23 7.48 18.80
CA VAL A 95 -19.59 8.00 20.02
C VAL A 95 -19.92 6.95 21.08
N GLY A 96 -18.92 6.18 21.51
CA GLY A 96 -19.11 5.17 22.55
C GLY A 96 -19.62 5.86 23.81
N GLU A 97 -20.57 5.25 24.50
CA GLU A 97 -21.16 5.86 25.70
C GLU A 97 -20.14 5.90 26.86
N ASN A 98 -19.10 5.07 26.78
CA ASN A 98 -17.98 5.02 27.71
C ASN A 98 -16.63 4.75 27.03
N LEU A 99 -15.54 4.95 27.78
CA LEU A 99 -14.16 4.81 27.29
C LEU A 99 -13.80 3.41 26.78
N LYS A 100 -14.47 2.35 27.26
CA LYS A 100 -14.17 0.99 26.77
C LYS A 100 -14.77 0.77 25.39
N GLU A 101 -16.02 1.19 25.19
CA GLU A 101 -16.68 1.16 23.88
C GLU A 101 -15.99 2.08 22.86
N GLU A 102 -15.53 3.26 23.30
CA GLU A 102 -14.77 4.16 22.44
C GLU A 102 -13.45 3.52 21.97
N LEU A 103 -12.74 2.82 22.87
CA LEU A 103 -11.54 2.07 22.52
C LEU A 103 -11.85 0.93 21.54
N GLU A 104 -12.91 0.15 21.79
CA GLU A 104 -13.33 -0.94 20.90
C GLU A 104 -13.68 -0.44 19.49
N ASN A 105 -14.40 0.68 19.40
CA ASN A 105 -14.72 1.31 18.13
C ASN A 105 -13.46 1.79 17.38
N VAL A 106 -12.50 2.40 18.10
CA VAL A 106 -11.20 2.79 17.52
C VAL A 106 -10.44 1.55 17.02
N THR A 107 -10.42 0.46 17.78
CA THR A 107 -9.72 -0.77 17.36
C THR A 107 -10.33 -1.38 16.11
N VAL A 108 -11.67 -1.48 16.03
CA VAL A 108 -12.37 -2.05 14.86
C VAL A 108 -12.12 -1.20 13.61
N GLN A 109 -12.21 0.13 13.73
CA GLN A 109 -11.90 1.02 12.61
C GLN A 109 -10.46 0.86 12.13
N LEU A 110 -9.52 0.74 13.07
CA LEU A 110 -8.11 0.62 12.78
C LEU A 110 -7.78 -0.70 12.06
N GLU A 111 -8.40 -1.81 12.45
CA GLU A 111 -8.30 -3.09 11.74
C GLU A 111 -8.83 -2.99 10.30
N GLU A 112 -9.99 -2.37 10.10
CA GLU A 112 -10.55 -2.17 8.76
C GLU A 112 -9.63 -1.32 7.87
N LEU A 113 -9.04 -0.27 8.44
CA LEU A 113 -8.12 0.60 7.72
C LEU A 113 -6.79 -0.06 7.38
N ARG A 114 -6.23 -0.84 8.31
CA ARG A 114 -5.04 -1.65 8.03
C ARG A 114 -5.30 -2.64 6.90
N ARG A 115 -6.46 -3.30 6.89
CA ARG A 115 -6.88 -4.19 5.80
C ARG A 115 -6.98 -3.43 4.47
N LYS A 116 -7.70 -2.30 4.42
CA LYS A 116 -7.82 -1.47 3.21
C LYS A 116 -6.45 -0.97 2.71
N LYS A 117 -5.55 -0.58 3.62
CA LYS A 117 -4.18 -0.19 3.29
C LYS A 117 -3.42 -1.35 2.64
N SER A 118 -3.49 -2.56 3.21
CA SER A 118 -2.83 -3.73 2.63
C SER A 118 -3.38 -4.11 1.25
N GLU A 119 -4.70 -4.05 1.06
CA GLU A 119 -5.32 -4.33 -0.24
C GLU A 119 -4.86 -3.32 -1.30
N ARG A 120 -4.79 -2.04 -0.93
CA ARG A 120 -4.30 -1.01 -1.85
C ARG A 120 -2.82 -1.21 -2.16
N MET A 121 -1.99 -1.53 -1.17
CA MET A 121 -0.57 -1.85 -1.35
C MET A 121 -0.38 -3.00 -2.34
N ASN A 122 -1.20 -4.06 -2.26
CA ASN A 122 -1.12 -5.17 -3.20
C ASN A 122 -1.44 -4.74 -4.63
N ARG A 123 -2.45 -3.88 -4.83
CA ARG A 123 -2.76 -3.33 -6.17
C ARG A 123 -1.63 -2.49 -6.75
N PHE A 124 -0.91 -1.73 -5.93
CA PHE A 124 0.28 -1.00 -6.36
C PHE A 124 1.37 -1.95 -6.83
N LYS A 125 1.67 -2.99 -6.04
CA LYS A 125 2.65 -4.01 -6.40
C LYS A 125 2.32 -4.69 -7.72
N GLU A 126 1.07 -5.12 -7.91
CA GLU A 126 0.60 -5.73 -9.17
C GLU A 126 0.89 -4.82 -10.39
N VAL A 127 0.51 -3.54 -10.31
CA VAL A 127 0.72 -2.58 -11.42
C VAL A 127 2.21 -2.37 -11.69
N ILE A 128 3.05 -2.35 -10.66
CA ILE A 128 4.49 -2.12 -10.83
C ILE A 128 5.20 -3.34 -11.35
N ASP A 129 4.84 -4.53 -10.89
CA ASP A 129 5.36 -5.78 -11.41
C ASP A 129 5.04 -5.90 -12.92
N GLU A 130 3.83 -5.49 -13.34
CA GLU A 130 3.46 -5.42 -14.75
C GLU A 130 4.29 -4.37 -15.53
N LEU A 131 4.48 -3.17 -14.97
CA LEU A 131 5.31 -2.12 -15.56
C LEU A 131 6.75 -2.58 -15.76
N LEU A 132 7.34 -3.21 -14.73
CA LEU A 132 8.69 -3.76 -14.77
C LEU A 132 8.81 -4.83 -15.86
N SER A 133 7.88 -5.79 -15.88
CA SER A 133 7.84 -6.86 -16.89
C SER A 133 7.75 -6.30 -18.31
N LEU A 134 6.88 -5.31 -18.56
CA LEU A 134 6.74 -4.70 -19.87
C LEU A 134 7.95 -3.85 -20.26
N SER A 135 8.52 -3.09 -19.33
CA SER A 135 9.72 -2.29 -19.59
C SER A 135 10.90 -3.17 -20.01
N PHE A 136 11.11 -4.30 -19.33
CA PHE A 136 12.12 -5.28 -19.68
C PHE A 136 11.89 -5.86 -21.09
N GLN A 137 10.66 -6.21 -21.43
CA GLN A 137 10.30 -6.71 -22.77
C GLN A 137 10.52 -5.67 -23.88
N LEU A 138 10.38 -4.38 -23.57
CA LEU A 138 10.61 -3.29 -24.53
C LEU A 138 12.09 -2.88 -24.64
N GLY A 139 12.95 -3.45 -23.78
CA GLY A 139 14.36 -3.09 -23.68
C GLY A 139 14.61 -1.73 -23.00
N ASP A 140 13.60 -1.17 -22.33
CA ASP A 140 13.72 0.08 -21.58
C ASP A 140 14.07 -0.24 -20.11
N SER A 141 15.25 0.19 -19.67
CA SER A 141 15.69 0.08 -18.28
C SER A 141 15.13 1.24 -17.44
N THR A 142 13.80 1.31 -17.33
CA THR A 142 13.16 2.30 -16.47
C THR A 142 13.15 1.79 -15.03
N ASP A 143 13.66 2.60 -14.10
CA ASP A 143 13.86 2.21 -12.70
C ASP A 143 12.55 2.30 -11.88
N TYR A 144 11.53 1.54 -12.29
CA TYR A 144 10.26 1.39 -11.55
C TYR A 144 10.48 0.76 -10.16
N LEU A 145 11.63 0.10 -9.93
CA LEU A 145 12.04 -0.46 -8.64
C LEU A 145 12.26 0.62 -7.57
N LYS A 146 12.81 1.78 -7.94
CA LYS A 146 12.93 2.92 -7.01
C LYS A 146 11.58 3.47 -6.58
N MET A 147 10.54 3.29 -7.39
CA MET A 147 9.21 3.80 -7.11
C MET A 147 8.49 2.95 -6.05
N LEU A 148 8.68 1.62 -6.04
CA LEU A 148 8.20 0.72 -4.99
C LEU A 148 8.65 1.13 -3.58
N GLY A 149 9.89 1.61 -3.43
CA GLY A 149 10.42 2.06 -2.14
C GLY A 149 9.88 3.41 -1.66
N ALA A 150 9.45 4.28 -2.59
CA ALA A 150 8.88 5.59 -2.27
C ALA A 150 7.36 5.55 -2.02
N GLU A 151 6.69 4.48 -2.45
CA GLU A 151 5.24 4.33 -2.43
C GLU A 151 4.64 3.93 -1.08
N GLU A 152 5.46 3.52 -0.10
CA GLU A 152 4.96 3.34 1.27
C GLU A 152 4.38 4.64 1.85
N ALA A 153 4.79 5.80 1.32
CA ALA A 153 4.35 7.11 1.77
C ALA A 153 3.04 7.59 1.09
N ASP A 154 2.83 7.29 -0.20
CA ASP A 154 1.69 7.80 -0.99
C ASP A 154 0.91 6.65 -1.66
N LEU A 155 -0.10 6.17 -0.94
CA LEU A 155 -1.08 5.17 -1.39
C LEU A 155 -2.38 5.85 -1.83
N SER A 156 -2.30 7.05 -2.39
CA SER A 156 -3.47 7.73 -2.95
C SER A 156 -4.01 7.04 -4.21
N LEU A 157 -5.31 7.16 -4.44
CA LEU A 157 -5.93 6.63 -5.66
C LEU A 157 -5.42 7.36 -6.91
N HIS A 158 -5.15 8.66 -6.80
CA HIS A 158 -4.58 9.45 -7.90
C HIS A 158 -3.23 8.89 -8.36
N LYS A 159 -2.33 8.54 -7.42
CA LYS A 159 -1.05 7.93 -7.75
C LYS A 159 -1.22 6.56 -8.41
N LEU A 160 -2.15 5.73 -7.93
CA LEU A 160 -2.45 4.44 -8.54
C LEU A 160 -2.98 4.59 -9.98
N GLU A 161 -3.85 5.56 -10.23
CA GLU A 161 -4.37 5.86 -11.56
C GLU A 161 -3.26 6.35 -12.51
N GLU A 162 -2.32 7.14 -11.99
CA GLU A 162 -1.17 7.59 -12.77
C GLU A 162 -0.30 6.41 -13.22
N LEU A 163 0.01 5.47 -12.32
CA LEU A 163 0.75 4.25 -12.68
C LEU A 163 -0.02 3.41 -13.70
N ARG A 164 -1.34 3.29 -13.56
CA ARG A 164 -2.18 2.59 -14.53
C ARG A 164 -2.20 3.27 -15.90
N ARG A 165 -2.17 4.61 -15.95
CA ARG A 165 -2.04 5.35 -17.22
C ARG A 165 -0.70 5.05 -17.89
N GLN A 166 0.39 5.04 -17.13
CA GLN A 166 1.72 4.68 -17.64
C GLN A 166 1.75 3.25 -18.17
N LEU A 167 1.13 2.32 -17.43
CA LEU A 167 1.01 0.93 -17.85
C LEU A 167 0.26 0.81 -19.18
N ALA A 168 -0.89 1.49 -19.31
CA ALA A 168 -1.66 1.49 -20.54
C ALA A 168 -0.88 2.09 -21.73
N GLN A 169 -0.07 3.13 -21.49
CA GLN A 169 0.81 3.70 -22.51
C GLN A 169 1.86 2.70 -22.99
N LEU A 170 2.53 1.99 -22.08
CA LEU A 170 3.51 0.97 -22.44
C LEU A 170 2.89 -0.23 -23.15
N GLN A 171 1.70 -0.67 -22.73
CA GLN A 171 0.95 -1.72 -23.42
C GLN A 171 0.63 -1.31 -24.86
N ASN A 172 0.15 -0.07 -25.07
CA ASN A 172 -0.13 0.46 -26.41
C ASN A 172 1.14 0.58 -27.27
N GLU A 173 2.25 1.05 -26.69
CA GLU A 173 3.54 1.10 -27.37
C GLU A 173 4.00 -0.30 -27.81
N LYS A 174 3.88 -1.30 -26.91
CA LYS A 174 4.17 -2.69 -27.23
C LYS A 174 3.32 -3.20 -28.40
N SER A 175 2.02 -2.95 -28.38
CA SER A 175 1.11 -3.35 -29.46
C SER A 175 1.51 -2.73 -30.81
N LYS A 176 1.81 -1.42 -30.83
CA LYS A 176 2.26 -0.73 -32.04
C LYS A 176 3.57 -1.30 -32.58
N ARG A 177 4.55 -1.59 -31.71
CA ARG A 177 5.80 -2.22 -32.14
C ARG A 177 5.58 -3.62 -32.69
N LEU A 178 4.63 -4.37 -32.13
CA LEU A 178 4.29 -5.71 -32.64
C LEU A 178 3.67 -5.63 -34.05
N GLU A 179 2.73 -4.71 -34.28
CA GLU A 179 2.16 -4.44 -35.61
C GLU A 179 3.25 -4.04 -36.62
N GLU A 180 4.23 -3.25 -36.17
CA GLU A 180 5.36 -2.86 -37.00
C GLU A 180 6.28 -4.05 -37.34
N VAL A 181 6.61 -4.91 -36.36
CA VAL A 181 7.36 -6.14 -36.60
C VAL A 181 6.63 -7.02 -37.63
N GLU A 182 5.31 -7.16 -37.51
CA GLU A 182 4.48 -7.92 -38.47
C GLU A 182 4.59 -7.36 -39.88
N ARG A 183 4.40 -6.04 -40.03
CA ARG A 183 4.52 -5.35 -41.33
C ARG A 183 5.91 -5.51 -41.95
N LEU A 184 6.97 -5.41 -41.14
CA LEU A 184 8.35 -5.61 -41.60
C LEU A 184 8.58 -7.06 -42.04
N LEU A 185 8.08 -8.05 -41.30
CA LEU A 185 8.18 -9.47 -41.67
C LEU A 185 7.41 -9.79 -42.96
N GLU A 186 6.24 -9.21 -43.19
CA GLU A 186 5.51 -9.33 -44.47
C GLU A 186 6.32 -8.74 -45.63
N THR A 187 6.88 -7.55 -45.43
CA THR A 187 7.74 -6.90 -46.41
C THR A 187 8.96 -7.76 -46.74
N LEU A 188 9.58 -8.35 -45.72
CA LEU A 188 10.71 -9.25 -45.85
C LEU A 188 10.34 -10.50 -46.66
N THR A 189 9.19 -11.10 -46.35
CA THR A 189 8.65 -12.27 -47.05
C THR A 189 8.46 -12.00 -48.54
N LEU A 190 7.88 -10.85 -48.90
CA LEU A 190 7.69 -10.43 -50.29
C LEU A 190 9.01 -10.18 -51.03
N LEU A 191 10.06 -9.71 -50.34
CA LEU A 191 11.38 -9.51 -50.94
C LEU A 191 12.12 -10.84 -51.15
N CYS A 192 11.96 -11.80 -50.23
CA CYS A 192 12.60 -13.11 -50.30
C CYS A 192 11.93 -14.05 -51.32
N SER A 193 10.60 -14.00 -51.49
CA SER A 193 9.88 -14.83 -52.47
C SER A 193 10.34 -14.60 -53.91
N VAL A 194 10.81 -13.38 -54.22
CA VAL A 194 11.36 -13.01 -55.53
C VAL A 194 12.81 -13.52 -55.72
N ARG A 195 13.54 -13.81 -54.63
CA ARG A 195 14.97 -14.17 -54.65
C ARG A 195 15.24 -15.66 -54.44
N GLY A 196 14.30 -16.44 -53.91
CA GLY A 196 14.51 -17.86 -53.59
C GLY A 196 15.43 -18.10 -52.38
N GLU A 197 15.57 -17.10 -51.50
CA GLU A 197 16.35 -17.22 -50.25
C GLU A 197 15.51 -17.83 -49.12
N ASP A 198 16.14 -18.60 -48.22
CA ASP A 198 15.45 -19.20 -47.07
C ASP A 198 15.12 -18.12 -46.02
N LEU A 199 13.85 -17.70 -46.04
CA LEU A 199 13.28 -16.72 -45.13
C LEU A 199 13.51 -17.07 -43.66
N LYS A 200 13.50 -18.36 -43.29
CA LYS A 200 13.60 -18.76 -41.87
C LYS A 200 15.01 -18.54 -41.32
N ASP A 201 16.04 -18.81 -42.12
CA ASP A 201 17.42 -18.59 -41.73
C ASP A 201 17.72 -17.09 -41.60
N LEU A 202 17.11 -16.29 -42.47
CA LEU A 202 17.19 -14.84 -42.43
C LEU A 202 16.58 -14.26 -41.14
N ILE A 203 15.37 -14.70 -40.79
CA ILE A 203 14.66 -14.28 -39.57
C ILE A 203 15.43 -14.71 -38.32
N ARG A 204 15.97 -15.95 -38.29
CA ARG A 204 16.81 -16.43 -37.18
C ARG A 204 18.08 -15.60 -37.00
N GLY A 205 18.65 -15.08 -38.08
CA GLY A 205 19.82 -14.19 -38.05
C GLY A 205 19.54 -12.84 -37.40
N ILE A 206 18.29 -12.38 -37.37
CA ILE A 206 17.88 -11.15 -36.70
C ILE A 206 17.63 -11.41 -35.22
N HIS A 207 16.64 -12.27 -34.94
CA HIS A 207 16.27 -12.69 -33.60
C HIS A 207 15.50 -14.02 -33.65
N PRO A 208 15.91 -15.06 -32.89
CA PRO A 208 15.28 -16.38 -32.95
C PRO A 208 13.78 -16.37 -32.66
N SER A 209 13.32 -15.50 -31.76
CA SER A 209 11.91 -15.46 -31.36
C SER A 209 10.96 -14.90 -32.42
N LEU A 210 11.47 -14.30 -33.50
CA LEU A 210 10.64 -13.81 -34.60
C LEU A 210 10.03 -14.94 -35.44
N VAL A 211 10.60 -16.14 -35.36
CA VAL A 211 10.08 -17.33 -36.04
C VAL A 211 8.77 -17.80 -35.42
N ASP A 212 8.63 -17.65 -34.10
CA ASP A 212 7.43 -18.04 -33.36
C ASP A 212 6.48 -16.84 -33.20
N SER A 213 5.19 -17.02 -33.50
CA SER A 213 4.21 -15.93 -33.49
C SER A 213 3.91 -15.38 -32.09
N ASN A 214 4.10 -16.17 -31.04
CA ASN A 214 3.59 -15.85 -29.70
C ASN A 214 4.57 -15.05 -28.82
N THR A 215 5.85 -14.99 -29.20
CA THR A 215 6.92 -14.41 -28.36
C THR A 215 7.88 -13.54 -29.18
N ARG A 216 7.36 -12.88 -30.21
CA ARG A 216 8.16 -11.99 -31.05
C ARG A 216 8.78 -10.88 -30.21
N ASP A 217 10.08 -10.70 -30.38
CA ASP A 217 10.80 -9.62 -29.74
C ASP A 217 10.39 -8.28 -30.37
N VAL A 218 10.09 -7.31 -29.53
CA VAL A 218 9.63 -5.96 -29.91
C VAL A 218 10.60 -4.87 -29.45
N SER A 219 11.83 -5.27 -29.10
CA SER A 219 12.86 -4.31 -28.73
C SER A 219 13.22 -3.44 -29.93
N ARG A 220 13.64 -2.20 -29.67
CA ARG A 220 14.14 -1.29 -30.72
C ARG A 220 15.28 -1.93 -31.51
N SER A 221 16.14 -2.68 -30.82
CA SER A 221 17.27 -3.38 -31.46
C SER A 221 16.84 -4.38 -32.53
N THR A 222 15.69 -5.05 -32.34
CA THR A 222 15.16 -6.02 -33.31
C THR A 222 14.50 -5.33 -34.49
N LEU A 223 13.74 -4.25 -34.24
CA LEU A 223 13.18 -3.39 -35.28
C LEU A 223 14.27 -2.80 -36.18
N ASP A 224 15.32 -2.23 -35.59
CA ASP A 224 16.44 -1.64 -36.34
C ASP A 224 17.14 -2.67 -37.24
N LYS A 225 17.31 -3.90 -36.75
CA LYS A 225 17.88 -5.01 -37.54
C LYS A 225 16.97 -5.44 -38.70
N LEU A 226 15.65 -5.49 -38.47
CA LEU A 226 14.67 -5.78 -39.53
C LEU A 226 14.73 -4.73 -40.64
N ASP A 227 14.74 -3.45 -40.27
CA ASP A 227 14.83 -2.34 -41.24
C ASP A 227 16.14 -2.37 -42.02
N LEU A 228 17.27 -2.56 -41.33
CA LEU A 228 18.58 -2.70 -41.97
C LEU A 228 18.58 -3.82 -43.01
N MET A 229 17.99 -4.96 -42.66
CA MET A 229 17.93 -6.12 -43.55
C MET A 229 17.05 -5.88 -44.76
N ILE A 230 15.86 -5.30 -44.58
CA ILE A 230 14.97 -4.91 -45.67
C ILE A 230 15.65 -3.90 -46.59
N GLY A 231 16.35 -2.91 -46.02
CA GLY A 231 17.14 -1.92 -46.77
C GLY A 231 18.20 -2.59 -47.66
N ASN A 232 18.97 -3.51 -47.09
CA ASN A 232 19.99 -4.27 -47.82
C ASN A 232 19.37 -5.09 -48.97
N LEU A 233 18.26 -5.78 -48.75
CA LEU A 233 17.59 -6.58 -49.79
C LEU A 233 17.06 -5.70 -50.93
N ARG A 234 16.49 -4.53 -50.62
CA ARG A 234 16.05 -3.54 -51.62
C ARG A 234 17.22 -2.99 -52.43
N GLY A 235 18.34 -2.67 -51.77
CA GLY A 235 19.56 -2.19 -52.43
C GLY A 235 20.11 -3.21 -53.44
N VAL A 236 20.21 -4.49 -53.04
CA VAL A 236 20.64 -5.57 -53.93
C VAL A 236 19.68 -5.74 -55.12
N LYS A 237 18.37 -5.67 -54.89
CA LYS A 237 17.35 -5.75 -55.97
C LYS A 237 17.55 -4.62 -57.00
N LEU A 238 17.76 -3.39 -56.53
CA LEU A 238 17.99 -2.23 -57.40
C LEU A 238 19.27 -2.41 -58.24
N GLN A 239 20.37 -2.84 -57.63
CA GLN A 239 21.63 -3.11 -58.33
C GLN A 239 21.48 -4.18 -59.42
N ARG A 240 20.72 -5.25 -59.17
CA ARG A 240 20.47 -6.29 -60.19
C ARG A 240 19.62 -5.76 -61.33
N MET A 241 18.59 -4.96 -61.04
CA MET A 241 17.74 -4.36 -62.07
C MET A 241 18.53 -3.42 -62.98
N GLN A 242 19.42 -2.61 -62.40
CA GLN A 242 20.33 -1.74 -63.16
C GLN A 242 21.21 -2.57 -64.10
N LYS A 243 21.85 -3.64 -63.60
CA LYS A 243 22.68 -4.53 -64.43
C LYS A 243 21.90 -5.17 -65.59
N ILE A 244 20.65 -5.60 -65.35
CA ILE A 244 19.80 -6.16 -66.40
C ILE A 244 19.48 -5.10 -67.46
N GLN A 245 19.18 -3.87 -67.03
CA GLN A 245 18.93 -2.77 -67.94
C GLN A 245 20.17 -2.44 -68.78
N ASP A 246 21.33 -2.33 -68.15
CA ASP A 246 22.60 -2.07 -68.83
C ASP A 246 22.90 -3.17 -69.88
N LEU A 247 22.71 -4.45 -69.52
CA LEU A 247 22.85 -5.57 -70.44
C LEU A 247 21.85 -5.52 -71.60
N ALA A 248 20.60 -5.16 -71.33
CA ALA A 248 19.56 -5.05 -72.37
C ALA A 248 19.87 -3.91 -73.35
N VAL A 249 20.39 -2.78 -72.85
CA VAL A 249 20.88 -1.67 -73.70
C VAL A 249 22.03 -2.15 -74.57
N SER A 250 23.04 -2.82 -74.00
CA SER A 250 24.15 -3.37 -74.78
C SER A 250 23.71 -4.38 -75.85
N LEU A 251 22.65 -5.15 -75.60
CA LEU A 251 22.08 -6.09 -76.57
C LEU A 251 21.31 -5.41 -77.71
N LEU A 252 20.69 -4.25 -77.44
CA LEU A 252 20.00 -3.45 -78.46
C LEU A 252 20.97 -2.63 -79.33
N GLU A 253 22.17 -2.37 -78.82
CA GLU A 253 23.26 -1.68 -79.54
C GLU A 253 24.09 -2.61 -80.44
N LEU A 254 23.81 -3.92 -80.43
CA LEU A 254 24.38 -4.96 -81.31
C LEU A 254 23.49 -5.22 -82.53
#